data_AF-A0A7T0BZG1-F1
#
_entry.id   AF-A0A7T0BZG1-F1
#
_cell.length_a   1.000
_cell.length_b   1.000
_cell.length_c   1.000
_cell.angle_alpha   90.00
_cell.angle_beta   90.00
_cell.angle_gamma   90.00
#
_symmetry.space_group_name_H-M   'P 1'
#
loop_
_entity.id
_entity.type
_entity.pdbx_description
1 polymer ?
#
loop_
_entity_poly.entity_id
_entity_poly.type
_entity_poly.pdbx_seq_one_letter_code
_entity_poly.pdbx_strand_id
1 'polypeptide(L)' 'MMSKAELARKANVTVQTIDRIEKGNDCRLDTKRKIILALGYKLGERTKIFIDEEASAGKKKSIKKKVVRRKKKSDL' A
#
# COMPACT_ATOMS: atom_id res chain seq x y z
N MET A 1 -9.68 0.92 17.42
CA MET A 1 -8.28 0.52 17.07
C MET A 1 -8.37 -0.88 16.48
N MET A 2 -7.89 -1.12 15.25
CA MET A 2 -7.93 -2.48 14.69
C MET A 2 -6.93 -3.36 15.44
N SER A 3 -7.35 -4.55 15.86
CA SER A 3 -6.45 -5.54 16.47
C SER A 3 -5.53 -6.18 15.43
N LYS A 4 -4.36 -6.68 15.86
CA LYS A 4 -3.43 -7.42 14.97
C LYS A 4 -4.11 -8.60 14.28
N ALA A 5 -5.01 -9.28 14.99
CA ALA A 5 -5.76 -10.41 14.48
C ALA A 5 -6.75 -9.99 13.37
N GLU A 6 -7.38 -8.82 13.46
CA GLU A 6 -8.26 -8.31 12.40
C GLU A 6 -7.48 -7.97 11.14
N LEU A 7 -6.31 -7.33 11.28
CA LEU A 7 -5.45 -7.04 10.14
C LEU A 7 -4.97 -8.33 9.47
N ALA A 8 -4.56 -9.33 10.27
CA ALA A 8 -4.13 -10.64 9.80
C ALA A 8 -5.22 -11.35 8.98
N ARG A 9 -6.47 -11.32 9.47
CA ARG A 9 -7.63 -11.86 8.76
C ARG A 9 -7.91 -11.14 7.44
N LYS A 10 -7.83 -9.80 7.42
CA LYS A 10 -8.04 -9.00 6.20
C LYS A 10 -6.96 -9.20 5.15
N ALA A 11 -5.72 -9.39 5.58
CA ALA A 11 -4.57 -9.60 4.70
C ALA A 11 -4.34 -11.08 4.35
N ASN A 12 -5.14 -12.03 4.84
CA ASN A 12 -4.89 -13.47 4.69
C ASN A 12 -3.46 -13.88 5.08
N VAL A 13 -2.97 -13.35 6.21
CA VAL A 13 -1.65 -13.67 6.78
C VAL A 13 -1.81 -14.14 8.22
N THR A 14 -0.78 -14.80 8.75
CA THR A 14 -0.78 -15.20 10.17
C THR A 14 -0.43 -14.01 11.07
N VAL A 15 -0.96 -14.01 12.29
CA VAL A 15 -0.67 -12.98 13.30
C VAL A 15 0.83 -12.88 13.57
N GLN A 16 1.53 -14.02 13.66
CA GLN A 16 3.00 -14.07 13.81
C GLN A 16 3.75 -13.35 12.66
N THR A 17 3.20 -13.38 11.45
CA THR A 17 3.81 -12.68 10.31
C THR A 17 3.66 -11.17 10.47
N ILE A 18 2.52 -10.70 11.01
CA ILE A 18 2.35 -9.28 11.34
C ILE A 18 3.30 -8.87 12.47
N ASP A 19 3.43 -9.67 13.54
CA ASP A 19 4.36 -9.36 14.63
C ASP A 19 5.82 -9.28 14.16
N ARG A 20 6.23 -10.13 13.19
CA ARG A 20 7.56 -10.05 12.57
C ARG A 20 7.75 -8.78 11.75
N ILE A 21 6.72 -8.37 11.01
CA ILE A 21 6.75 -7.16 10.19
C ILE A 21 6.81 -5.91 11.07
N GLU A 22 6.06 -5.89 12.18
CA GLU A 22 6.14 -4.79 13.16
C GLU A 22 7.51 -4.69 13.83
N LYS A 23 8.26 -5.80 13.88
CA LYS A 23 9.65 -5.85 14.36
C LYS A 23 10.69 -5.47 13.30
N GLY A 24 10.27 -5.19 12.06
CA GLY A 24 11.16 -4.82 10.95
C GLY A 24 11.75 -6.00 10.18
N ASN A 25 11.24 -7.23 10.36
CA ASN A 25 11.77 -8.36 9.60
C ASN A 25 11.30 -8.36 8.14
N ASP A 26 12.19 -8.81 7.25
CA ASP A 26 11.87 -9.13 5.87
C ASP A 26 10.66 -10.08 5.76
N CYS A 27 9.79 -9.78 4.81
CA CYS A 27 8.68 -10.66 4.44
C CYS A 27 8.53 -10.76 2.92
N ARG A 28 7.90 -11.85 2.48
CA ARG A 28 7.68 -12.13 1.06
C ARG A 28 6.89 -10.98 0.41
N LEU A 29 7.25 -10.62 -0.82
CA LEU A 29 6.57 -9.55 -1.56
C LEU A 29 5.06 -9.78 -1.68
N ASP A 30 4.61 -11.04 -1.74
CA ASP A 30 3.20 -11.42 -1.73
C ASP A 30 2.49 -10.97 -0.44
N THR A 31 3.13 -11.20 0.71
CA THR A 31 2.67 -10.77 2.03
C THR A 31 2.60 -9.25 2.12
N LYS A 32 3.63 -8.54 1.64
CA LYS A 32 3.64 -7.08 1.59
C LYS A 32 2.45 -6.54 0.77
N ARG A 33 2.20 -7.11 -0.41
CA ARG A 33 1.05 -6.74 -1.27
C ARG A 33 -0.29 -6.94 -0.56
N LYS A 34 -0.48 -8.09 0.09
CA LYS A 34 -1.70 -8.40 0.84
C LYS A 34 -1.96 -7.41 1.99
N ILE A 35 -0.93 -7.06 2.74
CA ILE A 35 -1.03 -6.11 3.86
C ILE A 35 -1.35 -4.70 3.35
N ILE A 36 -0.69 -4.25 2.26
CA ILE A 36 -0.97 -2.95 1.62
C ILE A 36 -2.44 -2.85 1.21
N LEU A 37 -2.98 -3.91 0.60
CA LEU A 37 -4.38 -3.98 0.19
C LEU A 37 -5.33 -3.98 1.40
N ALA A 38 -5.01 -4.74 2.45
CA ALA A 38 -5.81 -4.79 3.67
C ALA A 38 -5.86 -3.44 4.42
N LEU A 39 -4.80 -2.64 4.29
CA LEU A 39 -4.72 -1.28 4.80
C LEU A 39 -5.37 -0.23 3.86
N GLY A 40 -5.79 -0.62 2.66
CA GLY A 40 -6.42 0.28 1.68
C GLY A 40 -5.43 1.17 0.92
N TYR A 41 -4.14 0.86 0.95
CA TYR A 41 -3.11 1.60 0.23
C TYR A 41 -2.90 1.05 -1.18
N LYS A 42 -2.24 1.84 -2.02
CA LYS A 42 -1.80 1.41 -3.36
C LYS A 42 -0.44 0.72 -3.27
N LEU A 43 -0.19 -0.23 -4.17
CA LEU A 43 1.09 -0.97 -4.25
C LEU A 43 2.33 -0.06 -4.36
N GLY A 44 2.16 1.14 -4.93
CA GLY A 44 3.22 2.16 -5.04
C GLY A 44 3.58 2.85 -3.71
N GLU A 45 2.79 2.66 -2.65
CA GLU A 45 3.04 3.24 -1.33
C GLU A 45 3.67 2.25 -0.35
N ARG A 46 4.14 1.09 -0.85
CA ARG A 46 4.87 0.08 -0.05
C ARG A 46 6.03 0.68 0.75
N THR A 47 6.74 1.65 0.17
CA THR A 47 7.89 2.33 0.78
C THR A 47 7.52 3.23 1.95
N LYS A 48 6.25 3.63 2.09
CA LYS A 48 5.77 4.40 3.25
C LYS A 48 5.42 3.49 4.43
N ILE A 49 5.11 2.23 4.16
CA ILE A 49 4.61 1.27 5.14
C ILE A 49 5.77 0.38 5.64
N PHE A 50 6.70 0.04 4.75
CA PHE A 50 7.90 -0.76 5.03
C PHE A 50 9.15 0.12 4.91
N ILE A 51 9.35 1.04 5.86
CA ILE A 51 10.40 2.07 5.82
C ILE A 51 11.80 1.47 6.06
N ASP A 52 11.90 0.36 6.81
CA ASP A 52 13.17 -0.22 7.25
C ASP A 52 13.98 -0.90 6.12
N GLU A 53 13.31 -1.33 5.06
CA GLU A 53 13.90 -2.15 4.00
C GLU A 53 14.51 -1.32 2.85
N GLU A 54 14.13 -0.04 2.76
CA GLU A 54 14.29 0.78 1.55
C GLU A 54 15.07 2.07 1.84
N ALA A 55 16.08 2.01 2.71
CA ALA A 55 17.04 3.10 2.87
C ALA A 55 17.91 3.34 1.61
N SER A 56 17.79 2.54 0.53
CA SER A 56 18.71 2.61 -0.61
C SER A 56 18.13 2.55 -2.05
N ALA A 57 16.82 2.48 -2.32
CA ALA A 57 16.36 2.35 -3.72
C ALA A 57 15.09 3.14 -4.14
N GLY A 58 15.32 4.22 -4.90
CA GLY A 58 14.47 4.53 -6.06
C GLY A 58 13.47 5.69 -5.95
N LYS A 59 13.96 6.90 -6.24
CA LYS A 59 13.16 7.98 -6.85
C LYS A 59 12.47 7.47 -8.13
N LYS A 60 11.12 7.45 -8.23
CA LYS A 60 10.30 7.76 -9.46
C LYS A 60 8.85 8.07 -9.03
N LYS A 61 8.40 9.33 -9.10
CA LYS A 61 7.72 10.00 -10.24
C LYS A 61 6.26 9.55 -10.48
N SER A 62 5.38 10.55 -10.34
CA SER A 62 4.33 10.89 -11.30
C SER A 62 3.15 9.94 -11.50
N ILE A 63 1.99 10.28 -10.92
CA ILE A 63 0.74 10.32 -11.69
C ILE A 63 0.10 11.70 -11.54
N LYS A 64 0.45 12.59 -12.48
CA LYS A 64 -0.46 13.65 -12.92
C LYS A 64 -1.63 12.94 -13.63
N LYS A 65 -2.79 12.79 -12.97
CA LYS A 65 -4.05 12.73 -13.72
C LYS A 65 -4.71 14.10 -13.68
N LYS A 66 -4.27 14.90 -14.66
CA LYS A 66 -5.02 15.99 -15.29
C LYS A 66 -6.44 15.48 -15.57
N VAL A 67 -7.47 15.93 -14.85
CA VAL A 67 -8.82 16.01 -15.43
C VAL A 67 -8.92 17.41 -16.02
N VAL A 68 -8.54 17.50 -17.29
CA VAL A 68 -8.65 18.72 -18.10
C VAL A 68 -10.13 18.93 -18.43
N ARG A 69 -10.69 19.99 -17.84
CA ARG A 69 -11.41 21.08 -18.51
C ARG A 69 -12.41 20.72 -19.63
N ARG A 70 -13.62 21.29 -19.45
CA ARG A 70 -14.43 22.10 -20.40
C ARG A 70 -15.61 21.44 -21.13
N LYS A 71 -16.80 21.89 -20.68
CA LYS A 71 -18.01 22.30 -21.43
C LYS A 71 -17.81 22.52 -22.94
N LYS A 72 -18.74 21.97 -23.73
CA LYS A 72 -19.44 22.48 -24.94
C LYS A 72 -20.21 21.25 -25.51
N LYS A 73 -21.41 21.29 -26.07
CA LYS A 73 -22.36 22.29 -26.61
C LYS A 73 -23.69 21.51 -26.72
N SER A 74 -24.82 21.96 -26.19
CA SER A 74 -25.90 22.61 -26.97
C SER A 74 -26.26 21.87 -28.28
N ASP A 75 -27.21 20.95 -28.21
CA ASP A 75 -27.98 20.53 -29.38
C ASP A 75 -29.24 21.40 -29.40
N LEU A 76 -29.28 22.23 -30.43
CA LEU A 76 -30.45 22.99 -30.88
C LEU A 76 -31.31 22.04 -31.72
#